data_AF-A0A957MYM7-F1
#
_entry.id   AF-A0A957MYM7-F1
#
_cell.length_a   1.000
_cell.length_b   1.000
_cell.length_c   1.000
_cell.angle_alpha   90.00
_cell.angle_beta   90.00
_cell.angle_gamma   90.00
#
_symmetry.space_group_name_H-M   'P 1'
#
loop_
_entity.id
_entity.type
_entity.pdbx_description
1 polymer ?
#
loop_
_entity_poly.entity_id
_entity_poly.type
_entity_poly.pdbx_seq_one_letter_code
_entity_poly.pdbx_strand_id
1 'polypeptide(L)'
;PAYLRLVDPRLGETASDNRLASAWDSPLPHVMIGRLPAATPADVAAMVAKILTFESAPVDAAWRGQATLVADNAYAANGAPDAGGNFWQKADAAAALLAGRGVAAERLYFNPCDPTVQPACALPYATFDAAPPLSAALAEAWQAGRRFVIYTGHGSPTAWAGAPTLLTTDAATVLETAPPPVVLEMSCYTGFYHFPLRPALAEVLLRTAGSGAVATWSSSSQSVARGHDLLLAGYLDAALSEPAPTLGAAILAAKLNLFATGGGVYDDLLDTFHLFGDPDLQLAPPPPPLPPPPAATATPSPAPGTTPPATPTLLPGATPGAGSGETRPSATPTASPVAPLPPAGASLFLPLVEHDAGAQ
;
A
#
# COMPACT_ATOMS: atom_id res chain seq x y z
N PRO A 1 -12.42 4.65 23.84
CA PRO A 1 -11.91 6.03 24.03
C PRO A 1 -10.44 6.09 23.64
N ALA A 2 -9.97 7.23 23.13
CA ALA A 2 -8.56 7.44 22.83
C ALA A 2 -7.81 7.80 24.12
N TYR A 3 -6.59 7.29 24.26
CA TYR A 3 -5.69 7.71 25.33
C TYR A 3 -4.82 8.85 24.83
N LEU A 4 -5.19 10.09 25.15
CA LEU A 4 -4.52 11.28 24.64
C LEU A 4 -3.33 11.68 25.52
N ARG A 5 -2.23 12.09 24.89
CA ARG A 5 -1.00 12.57 25.54
C ARG A 5 -0.33 13.62 24.67
N LEU A 6 0.39 14.56 25.30
CA LEU A 6 1.33 15.48 24.64
C LEU A 6 2.60 14.70 24.26
N VAL A 7 2.58 14.01 23.13
CA VAL A 7 3.68 13.14 22.65
C VAL A 7 4.19 13.53 21.27
N ASP A 8 3.43 14.33 20.51
CA ASP A 8 3.88 14.82 19.21
C ASP A 8 4.53 16.22 19.37
N PRO A 9 5.77 16.43 18.89
CA PRO A 9 6.49 17.69 19.07
C PRO A 9 5.93 18.86 18.24
N ARG A 10 5.10 18.61 17.23
CA ARG A 10 4.49 19.62 16.34
C ARG A 10 2.99 19.81 16.60
N LEU A 11 2.25 18.72 16.63
CA LEU A 11 0.80 18.69 16.87
C LEU A 11 0.45 18.87 18.36
N GLY A 12 1.34 18.43 19.26
CA GLY A 12 1.10 18.39 20.70
C GLY A 12 0.32 17.14 21.11
N GLU A 13 -0.96 17.29 21.39
CA GLU A 13 -1.78 16.22 21.96
C GLU A 13 -2.30 15.28 20.87
N THR A 14 -2.05 13.98 21.04
CA THR A 14 -2.54 12.92 20.15
C THR A 14 -2.75 11.61 20.90
N ALA A 15 -3.43 10.67 20.26
CA ALA A 15 -3.60 9.31 20.75
C ALA A 15 -2.27 8.58 20.96
N SER A 16 -2.18 7.82 22.04
CA SER A 16 -0.96 7.15 22.49
C SER A 16 -1.26 5.78 23.11
N ASP A 17 -1.79 4.82 22.35
CA ASP A 17 -2.14 3.49 22.90
C ASP A 17 -0.92 2.75 23.45
N ASN A 18 0.27 3.01 22.90
CA ASN A 18 1.53 2.50 23.43
C ASN A 18 1.68 2.70 24.95
N ARG A 19 1.19 3.83 25.47
CA ARG A 19 1.28 4.19 26.88
C ARG A 19 0.27 3.49 27.78
N LEU A 20 -0.73 2.81 27.22
CA LEU A 20 -1.57 1.86 27.96
C LEU A 20 -0.81 0.57 28.28
N ALA A 21 0.20 0.24 27.46
CA ALA A 21 1.02 -0.96 27.59
C ALA A 21 2.41 -0.70 28.18
N SER A 22 2.76 0.56 28.46
CA SER A 22 4.07 0.95 28.96
C SER A 22 4.08 1.11 30.49
N ALA A 23 5.20 0.77 31.13
CA ALA A 23 5.42 1.13 32.53
C ALA A 23 5.65 2.65 32.67
N TRP A 24 5.51 3.17 33.89
CA TRP A 24 5.60 4.61 34.17
C TRP A 24 6.99 5.22 33.87
N ASP A 25 8.04 4.41 33.88
CA ASP A 25 9.45 4.77 33.71
C ASP A 25 10.04 4.34 32.35
N SER A 26 9.21 3.80 31.44
CA SER A 26 9.67 3.33 30.13
C SER A 26 8.79 3.85 29.00
N PRO A 27 9.37 4.33 27.87
CA PRO A 27 8.61 4.62 26.66
C PRO A 27 8.25 3.36 25.87
N LEU A 28 8.80 2.21 26.23
CA LEU A 28 8.57 0.94 25.54
C LEU A 28 7.38 0.17 26.15
N PRO A 29 6.53 -0.41 25.30
CA PRO A 29 5.43 -1.23 25.78
C PRO A 29 5.96 -2.56 26.33
N HIS A 30 5.44 -2.97 27.50
CA HIS A 30 5.75 -4.24 28.16
C HIS A 30 4.87 -5.39 27.68
N VAL A 31 3.73 -5.07 27.07
CA VAL A 31 2.82 -6.02 26.44
C VAL A 31 2.52 -5.55 25.02
N MET A 32 2.31 -6.51 24.12
CA MET A 32 1.86 -6.19 22.77
C MET A 32 0.43 -5.64 22.85
N ILE A 33 0.18 -4.54 22.16
CA ILE A 33 -1.12 -3.89 22.14
C ILE A 33 -1.56 -3.63 20.71
N GLY A 34 -2.83 -3.91 20.44
CA GLY A 34 -3.52 -3.56 19.21
C GLY A 34 -4.94 -3.10 19.52
N ARG A 35 -5.53 -2.40 18.57
CA ARG A 35 -6.88 -1.84 18.67
C ARG A 35 -7.76 -2.41 17.57
N LEU A 36 -8.91 -2.95 17.94
CA LEU A 36 -10.03 -3.14 17.02
C LEU A 36 -10.96 -1.93 17.15
N PRO A 37 -10.86 -0.91 16.28
CA PRO A 37 -11.57 0.34 16.45
C PRO A 37 -13.03 0.17 16.00
N ALA A 38 -13.86 -0.60 16.69
CA ALA A 38 -15.27 -0.74 16.31
C ALA A 38 -16.12 0.47 16.77
N ALA A 39 -17.01 0.94 15.91
CA ALA A 39 -18.10 1.84 16.27
C ALA A 39 -19.43 1.08 16.44
N THR A 40 -19.56 -0.08 15.80
CA THR A 40 -20.73 -0.96 15.87
C THR A 40 -20.35 -2.43 16.08
N PRO A 41 -21.28 -3.29 16.54
CA PRO A 41 -21.04 -4.74 16.56
C PRO A 41 -20.74 -5.35 15.18
N ALA A 42 -21.28 -4.77 14.11
CA ALA A 42 -20.99 -5.22 12.74
C ALA A 42 -19.52 -4.98 12.38
N ASP A 43 -18.93 -3.87 12.84
CA ASP A 43 -17.49 -3.60 12.65
C ASP A 43 -16.63 -4.67 13.34
N VAL A 44 -17.00 -5.08 14.56
CA VAL A 44 -16.31 -6.17 15.28
C VAL A 44 -16.37 -7.45 14.47
N ALA A 45 -17.58 -7.81 13.99
CA ALA A 45 -17.76 -9.02 13.19
C ALA A 45 -16.93 -8.98 11.89
N ALA A 46 -16.86 -7.82 11.22
CA ALA A 46 -16.04 -7.64 10.02
C ALA A 46 -14.54 -7.83 10.31
N MET A 47 -14.01 -7.21 11.37
CA MET A 47 -12.60 -7.34 11.73
C MET A 47 -12.24 -8.78 12.16
N VAL A 48 -13.10 -9.43 12.97
CA VAL A 48 -12.90 -10.83 13.38
C VAL A 48 -12.92 -11.76 12.17
N ALA A 49 -13.85 -11.57 11.22
CA ALA A 49 -13.91 -12.38 10.01
C ALA A 49 -12.63 -12.26 9.16
N LYS A 50 -12.04 -11.06 9.08
CA LYS A 50 -10.77 -10.84 8.38
C LYS A 50 -9.60 -11.56 9.07
N ILE A 51 -9.52 -11.49 10.40
CA ILE A 51 -8.50 -12.19 11.19
C ILE A 51 -8.60 -13.69 10.92
N LEU A 52 -9.79 -14.28 11.07
CA LEU A 52 -10.01 -15.70 10.82
C LEU A 52 -9.69 -16.10 9.37
N THR A 53 -10.04 -15.26 8.39
CA THR A 53 -9.72 -15.49 6.98
C THR A 53 -8.20 -15.49 6.74
N PHE A 54 -7.49 -14.55 7.35
CA PHE A 54 -6.04 -14.44 7.21
C PHE A 54 -5.30 -15.64 7.86
N GLU A 55 -5.72 -16.05 9.05
CA GLU A 55 -5.06 -17.12 9.81
C GLU A 55 -5.42 -18.53 9.31
N SER A 56 -6.63 -18.72 8.78
CA SER A 56 -7.04 -20.01 8.19
C SER A 56 -6.46 -20.26 6.80
N ALA A 57 -5.90 -19.24 6.14
CA ALA A 57 -5.30 -19.39 4.83
C ALA A 57 -4.03 -20.26 4.89
N PRO A 58 -3.81 -21.17 3.92
CA PRO A 58 -2.65 -22.06 3.91
C PRO A 58 -1.32 -21.30 4.04
N VAL A 59 -0.37 -21.89 4.77
CA VAL A 59 0.97 -21.29 4.98
C VAL A 59 1.77 -21.18 3.68
N ASP A 60 1.47 -22.03 2.70
CA ASP A 60 2.09 -22.07 1.37
C ASP A 60 1.29 -21.28 0.31
N ALA A 61 0.24 -20.55 0.71
CA ALA A 61 -0.55 -19.77 -0.22
C ALA A 61 0.32 -18.70 -0.92
N ALA A 62 0.27 -18.67 -2.25
CA ALA A 62 1.18 -17.87 -3.08
C ALA A 62 1.22 -16.37 -2.70
N TRP A 63 0.09 -15.80 -2.30
CA TRP A 63 -0.03 -14.41 -1.88
C TRP A 63 0.82 -14.07 -0.63
N ARG A 64 1.16 -15.06 0.21
CA ARG A 64 2.05 -14.88 1.38
C ARG A 64 3.49 -14.56 0.97
N GLY A 65 3.88 -14.85 -0.28
CA GLY A 65 5.17 -14.47 -0.86
C GLY A 65 5.12 -13.16 -1.65
N GLN A 66 4.02 -12.40 -1.60
CA GLN A 66 3.81 -11.20 -2.40
C GLN A 66 3.57 -9.97 -1.50
N ALA A 67 4.24 -8.87 -1.80
CA ALA A 67 4.00 -7.56 -1.22
C ALA A 67 3.78 -6.52 -2.33
N THR A 68 3.03 -5.47 -2.02
CA THR A 68 2.90 -4.29 -2.88
C THR A 68 3.46 -3.09 -2.15
N LEU A 69 4.36 -2.37 -2.82
CA LEU A 69 4.96 -1.13 -2.34
C LEU A 69 4.33 0.04 -3.09
N VAL A 70 3.69 0.93 -2.35
CA VAL A 70 3.08 2.15 -2.89
C VAL A 70 3.90 3.34 -2.41
N ALA A 71 4.37 4.17 -3.32
CA ALA A 71 5.17 5.33 -2.98
C ALA A 71 4.59 6.61 -3.58
N ASP A 72 4.56 7.66 -2.77
CA ASP A 72 4.31 9.02 -3.22
C ASP A 72 5.50 9.58 -4.02
N ASN A 73 5.39 10.76 -4.61
CA ASN A 73 6.42 11.32 -5.48
C ASN A 73 7.68 11.77 -4.72
N ALA A 74 8.86 11.51 -5.28
CA ALA A 74 10.11 12.15 -4.81
C ALA A 74 10.35 13.52 -5.46
N TYR A 75 9.72 13.77 -6.62
CA TYR A 75 9.80 15.04 -7.35
C TYR A 75 8.40 15.44 -7.81
N ALA A 76 8.08 16.72 -7.68
CA ALA A 76 6.88 17.30 -8.27
C ALA A 76 6.99 17.34 -9.81
N ALA A 77 5.88 17.61 -10.49
CA ALA A 77 5.82 17.67 -11.96
C ALA A 77 6.79 18.69 -12.58
N ASN A 78 7.15 19.75 -11.84
CA ASN A 78 8.13 20.75 -12.26
C ASN A 78 9.60 20.34 -11.99
N GLY A 79 9.84 19.11 -11.52
CA GLY A 79 11.17 18.59 -11.21
C GLY A 79 11.74 19.03 -9.86
N ALA A 80 10.98 19.78 -9.05
CA ALA A 80 11.39 20.15 -7.70
C ALA A 80 11.35 18.93 -6.76
N PRO A 81 12.38 18.70 -5.93
CA PRO A 81 12.35 17.64 -4.92
C PRO A 81 11.20 17.82 -3.92
N ASP A 82 10.60 16.72 -3.49
CA ASP A 82 9.59 16.72 -2.45
C ASP A 82 10.22 17.01 -1.07
N ALA A 83 9.58 17.89 -0.29
CA ALA A 83 10.07 18.30 1.03
C ALA A 83 10.01 17.17 2.08
N GLY A 84 9.16 16.16 1.87
CA GLY A 84 9.11 14.93 2.66
C GLY A 84 10.26 13.96 2.36
N GLY A 85 11.02 14.24 1.29
CA GLY A 85 12.18 13.46 0.85
C GLY A 85 11.86 12.50 -0.29
N ASN A 86 12.82 11.63 -0.60
CA ASN A 86 12.68 10.66 -1.69
C ASN A 86 11.92 9.41 -1.21
N PHE A 87 10.60 9.40 -1.38
CA PHE A 87 9.76 8.27 -0.96
C PHE A 87 10.02 6.99 -1.78
N TRP A 88 10.42 7.09 -3.04
CA TRP A 88 10.78 5.92 -3.86
C TRP A 88 11.98 5.18 -3.29
N GLN A 89 13.03 5.92 -2.90
CA GLN A 89 14.23 5.34 -2.30
C GLN A 89 13.92 4.61 -0.99
N LYS A 90 13.01 5.16 -0.18
CA LYS A 90 12.56 4.55 1.07
C LYS A 90 11.78 3.26 0.82
N ALA A 91 10.86 3.29 -0.14
CA ALA A 91 10.13 2.10 -0.56
C ALA A 91 11.07 1.03 -1.16
N ASP A 92 12.09 1.42 -1.93
CA ASP A 92 13.08 0.49 -2.46
C ASP A 92 13.94 -0.18 -1.38
N ALA A 93 14.24 0.52 -0.28
CA ALA A 93 14.91 -0.09 0.87
C ALA A 93 14.06 -1.23 1.46
N ALA A 94 12.73 -1.04 1.55
CA ALA A 94 11.81 -2.09 1.95
C ALA A 94 11.77 -3.24 0.92
N ALA A 95 11.77 -2.92 -0.38
CA ALA A 95 11.83 -3.90 -1.45
C ALA A 95 13.07 -4.82 -1.34
N ALA A 96 14.22 -4.24 -1.00
CA ALA A 96 15.46 -4.99 -0.83
C ALA A 96 15.39 -5.97 0.37
N LEU A 97 14.80 -5.54 1.50
CA LEU A 97 14.59 -6.40 2.67
C LEU A 97 13.64 -7.56 2.35
N LEU A 98 12.53 -7.28 1.65
CA LEU A 98 11.57 -8.28 1.20
C LEU A 98 12.23 -9.31 0.27
N ALA A 99 12.97 -8.84 -0.74
CA ALA A 99 13.66 -9.71 -1.69
C ALA A 99 14.71 -10.60 -1.01
N GLY A 100 15.43 -10.06 -0.02
CA GLY A 100 16.41 -10.81 0.79
C GLY A 100 15.80 -11.90 1.68
N ARG A 101 14.46 -11.99 1.74
CA ARG A 101 13.70 -13.01 2.47
C ARG A 101 12.72 -13.77 1.55
N GLY A 102 12.89 -13.66 0.23
CA GLY A 102 12.08 -14.40 -0.74
C GLY A 102 10.66 -13.85 -0.95
N VAL A 103 10.36 -12.63 -0.50
CA VAL A 103 9.08 -11.98 -0.77
C VAL A 103 9.21 -11.08 -1.99
N ALA A 104 8.40 -11.34 -3.02
CA ALA A 104 8.34 -10.52 -4.22
C ALA A 104 7.63 -9.20 -3.92
N ALA A 105 8.18 -8.09 -4.45
CA ALA A 105 7.65 -6.75 -4.24
C ALA A 105 7.24 -6.10 -5.56
N GLU A 106 5.94 -5.91 -5.75
CA GLU A 106 5.38 -5.07 -6.81
C GLU A 106 5.55 -3.58 -6.44
N ARG A 107 5.88 -2.73 -7.41
CA ARG A 107 6.06 -1.29 -7.20
C ARG A 107 4.96 -0.50 -7.89
N LEU A 108 4.21 0.25 -7.11
CA LEU A 108 3.20 1.20 -7.56
C LEU A 108 3.64 2.62 -7.15
N TYR A 109 4.60 3.17 -7.89
CA TYR A 109 5.24 4.44 -7.53
C TYR A 109 4.65 5.58 -8.35
N PHE A 110 4.18 6.62 -7.66
CA PHE A 110 3.72 7.84 -8.28
C PHE A 110 4.92 8.70 -8.69
N ASN A 111 5.03 9.02 -9.97
CA ASN A 111 6.08 9.83 -10.56
C ASN A 111 5.49 10.80 -11.60
N PRO A 112 5.08 12.01 -11.18
CA PRO A 112 4.54 13.03 -12.08
C PRO A 112 5.65 13.79 -12.83
N CYS A 113 6.93 13.52 -12.51
CA CYS A 113 8.07 14.22 -13.07
C CYS A 113 8.50 13.56 -14.39
N ASP A 114 8.66 14.36 -15.43
CA ASP A 114 9.13 13.90 -16.73
C ASP A 114 10.67 13.69 -16.70
N PRO A 115 11.17 12.44 -16.83
CA PRO A 115 12.60 12.15 -16.78
C PRO A 115 13.38 12.72 -17.97
N THR A 116 12.71 13.12 -19.06
CA THR A 116 13.34 13.81 -20.19
C THR A 116 13.66 15.26 -19.87
N VAL A 117 12.93 15.87 -18.93
CA VAL A 117 13.12 17.24 -18.45
C VAL A 117 14.00 17.27 -17.21
N GLN A 118 13.78 16.34 -16.27
CA GLN A 118 14.55 16.20 -15.05
C GLN A 118 15.10 14.77 -14.93
N PRO A 119 16.33 14.50 -15.43
CA PRO A 119 16.90 13.16 -15.43
C PRO A 119 16.99 12.48 -14.05
N ALA A 120 17.01 13.27 -12.97
CA ALA A 120 17.05 12.76 -11.60
C ALA A 120 15.77 12.00 -11.18
N CYS A 121 14.64 12.19 -11.88
CA CYS A 121 13.40 11.45 -11.60
C CYS A 121 13.22 10.19 -12.47
N ALA A 122 14.24 9.79 -13.22
CA ALA A 122 14.25 8.53 -13.95
C ALA A 122 14.36 7.33 -12.99
N LEU A 123 13.41 6.40 -13.08
CA LEU A 123 13.42 5.14 -12.35
C LEU A 123 13.61 3.95 -13.31
N PRO A 124 14.27 2.86 -12.89
CA PRO A 124 14.59 1.72 -13.77
C PRO A 124 13.40 0.76 -13.98
N TYR A 125 12.18 1.15 -13.59
CA TYR A 125 10.96 0.36 -13.67
C TYR A 125 9.77 1.26 -14.00
N ALA A 126 8.64 0.64 -14.36
CA ALA A 126 7.40 1.36 -14.66
C ALA A 126 6.89 2.14 -13.45
N THR A 127 6.36 3.34 -13.72
CA THR A 127 5.78 4.26 -12.73
C THR A 127 4.44 4.78 -13.22
N PHE A 128 3.72 5.48 -12.34
CA PHE A 128 2.42 6.08 -12.65
C PHE A 128 2.53 7.61 -12.55
N ASP A 129 2.15 8.32 -13.60
CA ASP A 129 2.11 9.80 -13.64
C ASP A 129 0.74 10.38 -13.26
N ALA A 130 -0.26 9.53 -13.08
CA ALA A 130 -1.63 9.89 -12.70
C ALA A 130 -2.21 8.93 -11.65
N ALA A 131 -3.09 9.45 -10.78
CA ALA A 131 -3.72 8.64 -9.74
C ALA A 131 -4.68 7.55 -10.25
N PRO A 132 -5.57 7.79 -11.24
CA PRO A 132 -6.53 6.76 -11.67
C PRO A 132 -5.90 5.41 -12.07
N PRO A 133 -4.85 5.34 -12.92
CA PRO A 133 -4.21 4.07 -13.23
C PRO A 133 -3.49 3.45 -12.03
N LEU A 134 -2.92 4.27 -11.13
CA LEU A 134 -2.30 3.77 -9.90
C LEU A 134 -3.36 3.16 -8.97
N SER A 135 -4.48 3.83 -8.75
CA SER A 135 -5.58 3.34 -7.91
C SER A 135 -6.20 2.05 -8.47
N ALA A 136 -6.27 1.92 -9.80
CA ALA A 136 -6.69 0.67 -10.44
C ALA A 136 -5.71 -0.48 -10.17
N ALA A 137 -4.41 -0.25 -10.38
CA ALA A 137 -3.37 -1.23 -10.09
C ALA A 137 -3.33 -1.60 -8.58
N LEU A 138 -3.60 -0.64 -7.71
CA LEU A 138 -3.71 -0.86 -6.27
C LEU A 138 -4.88 -1.78 -5.92
N ALA A 139 -6.04 -1.56 -6.54
CA ALA A 139 -7.21 -2.42 -6.35
C ALA A 139 -6.96 -3.85 -6.86
N GLU A 140 -6.33 -3.99 -8.03
CA GLU A 140 -5.93 -5.29 -8.58
C GLU A 140 -4.95 -6.02 -7.66
N ALA A 141 -3.95 -5.32 -7.12
CA ALA A 141 -3.02 -5.87 -6.15
C ALA A 141 -3.73 -6.38 -4.88
N TRP A 142 -4.72 -5.62 -4.40
CA TRP A 142 -5.52 -5.99 -3.23
C TRP A 142 -6.39 -7.24 -3.45
N GLN A 143 -7.00 -7.34 -4.63
CA GLN A 143 -7.79 -8.49 -5.05
C GLN A 143 -6.93 -9.73 -5.28
N ALA A 144 -5.69 -9.57 -5.74
CA ALA A 144 -4.74 -10.66 -5.95
C ALA A 144 -4.21 -11.28 -4.63
N GLY A 145 -4.51 -10.64 -3.49
CA GLY A 145 -3.99 -11.02 -2.18
C GLY A 145 -2.52 -10.63 -2.01
N ARG A 146 -2.21 -9.98 -0.89
CA ARG A 146 -0.85 -9.60 -0.52
C ARG A 146 -0.59 -9.93 0.94
N ARG A 147 0.64 -10.35 1.24
CA ARG A 147 1.12 -10.43 2.63
C ARG A 147 1.13 -9.04 3.24
N PHE A 148 1.79 -8.11 2.53
CA PHE A 148 1.95 -6.73 2.95
C PHE A 148 1.55 -5.79 1.83
N VAL A 149 0.85 -4.72 2.20
CA VAL A 149 0.84 -3.49 1.40
C VAL A 149 1.55 -2.41 2.20
N ILE A 150 2.61 -1.85 1.63
CA ILE A 150 3.47 -0.88 2.32
C ILE A 150 3.36 0.44 1.60
N TYR A 151 2.79 1.44 2.27
CA TYR A 151 2.71 2.79 1.75
C TYR A 151 3.80 3.66 2.36
N THR A 152 4.50 4.43 1.54
CA THR A 152 5.51 5.42 1.97
C THR A 152 5.25 6.75 1.27
N GLY A 153 4.91 7.78 2.03
CA GLY A 153 4.50 9.05 1.45
C GLY A 153 3.79 10.00 2.42
N HIS A 154 3.23 11.07 1.87
CA HIS A 154 2.41 12.03 2.64
C HIS A 154 1.07 11.43 3.06
N GLY A 155 0.51 11.93 4.15
CA GLY A 155 -0.72 11.37 4.70
C GLY A 155 -1.60 12.43 5.33
N SER A 156 -2.89 12.12 5.33
CA SER A 156 -3.92 12.85 6.07
C SER A 156 -4.77 11.84 6.83
N PRO A 157 -5.64 12.29 7.76
CA PRO A 157 -6.55 11.39 8.45
C PRO A 157 -7.37 10.49 7.52
N THR A 158 -7.67 10.92 6.29
CA THR A 158 -8.57 10.19 5.40
C THR A 158 -7.97 9.78 4.06
N ALA A 159 -6.65 9.90 3.87
CA ALA A 159 -6.03 9.65 2.57
C ALA A 159 -4.51 9.46 2.60
N TRP A 160 -4.02 8.72 1.60
CA TRP A 160 -2.62 8.69 1.15
C TRP A 160 -2.38 9.74 0.05
N ALA A 161 -1.32 10.51 0.18
CA ALA A 161 -0.92 11.62 -0.69
C ALA A 161 -1.98 12.73 -0.84
N GLY A 162 -1.53 13.92 -1.25
CA GLY A 162 -2.40 15.09 -1.35
C GLY A 162 -2.93 15.40 -2.72
N ALA A 163 -2.03 15.67 -3.66
CA ALA A 163 -2.38 16.11 -4.99
C ALA A 163 -1.48 15.43 -6.03
N PRO A 164 -1.92 14.31 -6.64
CA PRO A 164 -3.21 13.66 -6.45
C PRO A 164 -3.25 12.77 -5.20
N THR A 165 -4.46 12.52 -4.70
CA THR A 165 -4.69 11.49 -3.68
C THR A 165 -4.59 10.10 -4.31
N LEU A 166 -3.87 9.17 -3.67
CA LEU A 166 -3.65 7.81 -4.17
C LEU A 166 -4.66 6.80 -3.61
N LEU A 167 -5.06 6.97 -2.35
CA LEU A 167 -6.10 6.18 -1.68
C LEU A 167 -6.88 7.08 -0.72
N THR A 168 -8.21 7.00 -0.76
CA THR A 168 -9.11 7.69 0.18
C THR A 168 -9.85 6.70 1.06
N THR A 169 -10.47 7.17 2.15
CA THR A 169 -11.44 6.38 2.91
C THR A 169 -12.57 5.84 2.04
N ASP A 170 -13.06 6.61 1.07
CA ASP A 170 -14.17 6.18 0.21
C ASP A 170 -13.73 5.03 -0.70
N ALA A 171 -12.56 5.16 -1.34
CA ALA A 171 -11.99 4.09 -2.16
C ALA A 171 -11.65 2.84 -1.34
N ALA A 172 -11.23 3.00 -0.08
CA ALA A 172 -10.96 1.89 0.82
C ALA A 172 -12.20 1.04 1.15
N THR A 173 -13.42 1.60 1.05
CA THR A 173 -14.66 0.83 1.30
C THR A 173 -14.96 -0.22 0.21
N VAL A 174 -14.47 0.00 -1.00
CA VAL A 174 -14.70 -0.88 -2.16
C VAL A 174 -13.45 -1.65 -2.58
N LEU A 175 -12.42 -1.63 -1.73
CA LEU A 175 -11.15 -2.31 -1.96
C LEU A 175 -11.26 -3.80 -1.61
N GLU A 176 -12.00 -4.54 -2.44
CA GLU A 176 -12.31 -5.96 -2.23
C GLU A 176 -11.05 -6.81 -2.01
N THR A 177 -11.16 -7.82 -1.14
CA THR A 177 -9.99 -8.62 -0.76
C THR A 177 -10.32 -10.05 -0.36
N ALA A 178 -9.43 -10.98 -0.75
CA ALA A 178 -9.47 -12.38 -0.34
C ALA A 178 -8.09 -13.05 -0.57
N PRO A 179 -7.15 -13.05 0.41
CA PRO A 179 -7.29 -12.57 1.78
C PRO A 179 -6.81 -11.13 2.01
N PRO A 180 -7.31 -10.48 3.09
CA PRO A 180 -6.95 -9.10 3.47
C PRO A 180 -5.47 -8.97 3.87
N PRO A 181 -4.73 -7.96 3.34
CA PRO A 181 -3.33 -7.76 3.70
C PRO A 181 -3.15 -7.10 5.06
N VAL A 182 -1.94 -7.21 5.61
CA VAL A 182 -1.43 -6.28 6.64
C VAL A 182 -0.91 -5.03 5.92
N VAL A 183 -1.38 -3.85 6.32
CA VAL A 183 -1.00 -2.59 5.70
C VAL A 183 -0.04 -1.81 6.60
N LEU A 184 1.14 -1.47 6.08
CA LEU A 184 2.15 -0.70 6.79
C LEU A 184 2.13 0.72 6.23
N GLU A 185 1.52 1.64 6.97
CA GLU A 185 1.34 3.02 6.53
C GLU A 185 2.47 3.90 7.09
N MET A 186 3.58 3.99 6.36
CA MET A 186 4.74 4.81 6.73
C MET A 186 4.49 6.28 6.39
N SER A 187 3.44 6.83 7.01
CA SER A 187 2.86 8.13 6.70
C SER A 187 2.29 8.81 7.95
N CYS A 188 1.98 10.10 7.81
CA CYS A 188 1.39 10.92 8.88
C CYS A 188 -0.14 10.69 8.97
N TYR A 189 -0.69 10.81 10.17
CA TYR A 189 -2.13 10.94 10.46
C TYR A 189 -3.10 9.83 10.01
N THR A 190 -2.71 8.83 9.23
CA THR A 190 -3.69 7.84 8.71
C THR A 190 -4.32 6.98 9.81
N GLY A 191 -3.70 6.96 11.00
CA GLY A 191 -4.22 6.41 12.26
C GLY A 191 -4.76 7.45 13.23
N PHE A 192 -5.17 8.65 12.78
CA PHE A 192 -5.73 9.71 13.64
C PHE A 192 -7.16 9.41 14.12
N TYR A 193 -7.36 8.25 14.77
CA TYR A 193 -8.65 7.67 15.13
C TYR A 193 -9.46 8.43 16.19
N HIS A 194 -8.86 9.47 16.78
CA HIS A 194 -9.55 10.37 17.70
C HIS A 194 -10.06 11.64 17.00
N PHE A 195 -10.00 11.67 15.66
CA PHE A 195 -10.59 12.73 14.86
C PHE A 195 -12.13 12.71 15.00
N PRO A 196 -12.75 13.79 15.50
CA PRO A 196 -14.17 13.75 15.85
C PRO A 196 -15.10 13.78 14.63
N LEU A 197 -14.62 14.24 13.46
CA LEU A 197 -15.49 14.53 12.32
C LEU A 197 -15.66 13.34 11.37
N ARG A 198 -14.62 12.54 11.16
CA ARG A 198 -14.62 11.41 10.22
C ARG A 198 -13.73 10.29 10.73
N PRO A 199 -14.05 9.02 10.40
CA PRO A 199 -13.15 7.91 10.70
C PRO A 199 -11.82 8.09 9.95
N ALA A 200 -10.73 7.71 10.61
CA ALA A 200 -9.41 7.68 10.00
C ALA A 200 -9.31 6.56 8.95
N LEU A 201 -8.37 6.66 8.02
CA LEU A 201 -8.14 5.68 6.97
C LEU A 201 -7.90 4.27 7.55
N ALA A 202 -7.08 4.16 8.59
CA ALA A 202 -6.85 2.93 9.33
C ALA A 202 -8.15 2.30 9.85
N GLU A 203 -9.07 3.11 10.38
CA GLU A 203 -10.35 2.61 10.88
C GLU A 203 -11.23 2.07 9.75
N VAL A 204 -11.31 2.77 8.62
CA VAL A 204 -12.13 2.35 7.47
C VAL A 204 -11.60 1.07 6.83
N LEU A 205 -10.27 0.94 6.70
CA LEU A 205 -9.63 -0.26 6.18
C LEU A 205 -9.98 -1.51 7.01
N LEU A 206 -10.13 -1.36 8.33
CA LEU A 206 -10.50 -2.47 9.22
C LEU A 206 -12.02 -2.73 9.27
N ARG A 207 -12.84 -1.68 9.36
CA ARG A 207 -14.29 -1.80 9.61
C ARG A 207 -15.08 -2.38 8.43
N THR A 208 -14.65 -2.14 7.19
CA THR A 208 -15.46 -2.52 6.02
C THR A 208 -15.41 -4.03 5.76
N ALA A 209 -16.56 -4.70 5.80
CA ALA A 209 -16.66 -6.13 5.49
C ALA A 209 -16.30 -6.43 4.03
N GLY A 210 -15.53 -7.50 3.79
CA GLY A 210 -15.12 -7.93 2.44
C GLY A 210 -14.06 -7.07 1.74
N SER A 211 -13.68 -5.93 2.33
CA SER A 211 -12.75 -4.97 1.75
C SER A 211 -11.65 -4.56 2.74
N GLY A 212 -10.59 -3.93 2.27
CA GLY A 212 -9.58 -3.30 3.11
C GLY A 212 -8.58 -4.29 3.71
N ALA A 213 -8.23 -4.12 4.98
CA ALA A 213 -7.08 -4.77 5.61
C ALA A 213 -7.45 -5.59 6.84
N VAL A 214 -6.63 -6.61 7.16
CA VAL A 214 -6.76 -7.38 8.41
C VAL A 214 -6.18 -6.60 9.58
N ALA A 215 -5.15 -5.82 9.30
CA ALA A 215 -4.53 -4.91 10.24
C ALA A 215 -3.86 -3.75 9.50
N THR A 216 -3.73 -2.61 10.17
CA THR A 216 -2.86 -1.52 9.73
C THR A 216 -1.91 -1.11 10.84
N TRP A 217 -0.72 -0.64 10.47
CA TRP A 217 0.19 0.03 11.38
C TRP A 217 0.39 1.46 10.92
N SER A 218 -0.20 2.40 11.67
CA SER A 218 -0.48 3.76 11.17
C SER A 218 -0.26 4.80 12.27
N SER A 219 0.15 6.01 11.87
CA SER A 219 0.44 7.11 12.80
C SER A 219 -0.81 7.93 13.16
N SER A 220 -0.98 8.28 14.43
CA SER A 220 -1.94 9.29 14.88
C SER A 220 -1.39 10.72 14.83
N SER A 221 -0.24 10.96 14.22
CA SER A 221 0.47 12.22 14.40
C SER A 221 1.23 12.66 13.15
N GLN A 222 1.87 13.83 13.24
CA GLN A 222 2.89 14.21 12.28
C GLN A 222 4.20 13.53 12.68
N SER A 223 4.91 12.97 11.71
CA SER A 223 6.13 12.23 11.99
C SER A 223 7.15 12.42 10.88
N VAL A 224 8.42 12.10 11.19
CA VAL A 224 9.54 12.31 10.28
C VAL A 224 9.84 11.02 9.52
N ALA A 225 9.96 11.13 8.20
CA ALA A 225 10.14 9.98 7.31
C ALA A 225 11.37 9.11 7.63
N ARG A 226 12.41 9.67 8.26
CA ARG A 226 13.58 8.88 8.70
C ARG A 226 13.23 7.91 9.84
N GLY A 227 12.39 8.31 10.78
CA GLY A 227 11.92 7.43 11.84
C GLY A 227 11.05 6.29 11.29
N HIS A 228 10.27 6.57 10.24
CA HIS A 228 9.50 5.52 9.54
C HIS A 228 10.40 4.44 8.93
N ASP A 229 11.54 4.82 8.34
CA ASP A 229 12.50 3.85 7.79
C ASP A 229 13.01 2.88 8.87
N LEU A 230 13.29 3.39 10.08
CA LEU A 230 13.77 2.59 11.19
C LEU A 230 12.69 1.65 11.71
N LEU A 231 11.45 2.13 11.85
CA LEU A 231 10.31 1.29 12.18
C LEU A 231 10.10 0.19 11.13
N LEU A 232 10.03 0.56 9.84
CA LEU A 232 9.77 -0.38 8.77
C LEU A 232 10.88 -1.44 8.65
N ALA A 233 12.14 -1.04 8.76
CA ALA A 233 13.27 -1.96 8.70
C ALA A 233 13.23 -2.97 9.85
N GLY A 234 13.01 -2.51 11.09
CA GLY A 234 12.90 -3.39 12.26
C GLY A 234 11.68 -4.31 12.18
N TYR A 235 10.56 -3.82 11.65
CA TYR A 235 9.36 -4.62 11.40
C TYR A 235 9.64 -5.72 10.39
N LEU A 236 10.19 -5.39 9.21
CA LEU A 236 10.41 -6.36 8.14
C LEU A 236 11.46 -7.41 8.51
N ASP A 237 12.51 -7.03 9.25
CA ASP A 237 13.49 -8.00 9.74
C ASP A 237 12.86 -9.02 10.69
N ALA A 238 12.02 -8.57 11.62
CA ALA A 238 11.32 -9.46 12.56
C ALA A 238 10.19 -10.27 11.88
N ALA A 239 9.32 -9.62 11.12
CA ALA A 239 8.13 -10.22 10.49
C ALA A 239 8.44 -11.28 9.42
N LEU A 240 9.69 -11.31 8.95
CA LEU A 240 10.21 -12.26 7.96
C LEU A 240 11.26 -13.21 8.56
N SER A 241 11.37 -13.28 9.89
CA SER A 241 12.23 -14.23 10.60
C SER A 241 11.57 -15.62 10.70
N GLU A 242 12.38 -16.62 11.04
CA GLU A 242 11.95 -18.01 11.24
C GLU A 242 12.28 -18.48 12.67
N PRO A 243 11.30 -18.93 13.47
CA PRO A 243 9.86 -18.94 13.18
C PRO A 243 9.27 -17.53 13.09
N ALA A 244 8.26 -17.34 12.24
CA ALA A 244 7.59 -16.05 12.09
C ALA A 244 6.91 -15.62 13.41
N PRO A 245 7.10 -14.36 13.86
CA PRO A 245 6.44 -13.84 15.04
C PRO A 245 4.97 -13.49 14.78
N THR A 246 4.24 -13.18 15.84
CA THR A 246 2.94 -12.50 15.73
C THR A 246 3.12 -11.07 15.21
N LEU A 247 2.05 -10.48 14.69
CA LEU A 247 2.05 -9.09 14.23
C LEU A 247 2.50 -8.11 15.32
N GLY A 248 1.99 -8.27 16.54
CA GLY A 248 2.36 -7.45 17.68
C GLY A 248 3.83 -7.59 18.08
N ALA A 249 4.39 -8.80 17.97
CA ALA A 249 5.80 -9.04 18.28
C ALA A 249 6.73 -8.43 17.22
N ALA A 250 6.36 -8.46 15.94
CA ALA A 250 7.08 -7.77 14.88
C ALA A 250 7.05 -6.23 15.08
N ILE A 251 5.91 -5.67 15.48
CA ILE A 251 5.79 -4.24 15.79
C ILE A 251 6.60 -3.87 17.04
N LEU A 252 6.63 -4.72 18.07
CA LEU A 252 7.48 -4.50 19.24
C LEU A 252 8.96 -4.47 18.84
N ALA A 253 9.41 -5.44 18.02
CA ALA A 253 10.78 -5.46 17.50
C ALA A 253 11.12 -4.20 16.70
N ALA A 254 10.16 -3.70 15.91
CA ALA A 254 10.31 -2.45 15.18
C ALA A 254 10.47 -1.23 16.09
N LYS A 255 9.67 -1.13 17.15
CA LYS A 255 9.79 -0.07 18.17
C LYS A 255 11.13 -0.17 18.93
N LEU A 256 11.60 -1.38 19.24
CA LEU A 256 12.92 -1.59 19.83
C LEU A 256 14.04 -1.14 18.90
N ASN A 257 13.94 -1.43 17.59
CA ASN A 257 14.92 -0.94 16.61
C ASN A 257 14.95 0.59 16.55
N LEU A 258 13.78 1.23 16.51
CA LEU A 258 13.68 2.69 16.54
C LEU A 258 14.33 3.26 17.80
N PHE A 259 14.00 2.74 18.98
CA PHE A 259 14.55 3.21 20.25
C PHE A 259 16.07 3.04 20.33
N ALA A 260 16.58 1.88 19.90
CA ALA A 260 18.01 1.56 19.97
C ALA A 260 18.86 2.34 18.95
N THR A 261 18.31 2.66 17.78
CA THR A 261 19.08 3.23 16.65
C THR A 261 18.71 4.66 16.30
N GLY A 262 17.57 5.16 16.80
CA GLY A 262 17.04 6.49 16.52
C GLY A 262 17.66 7.61 17.35
N GLY A 263 18.49 7.27 18.35
CA GLY A 263 19.19 8.25 19.18
C GLY A 263 18.28 9.19 19.96
N GLY A 264 17.03 8.78 20.23
CA GLY A 264 16.01 9.59 20.91
C GLY A 264 15.31 10.64 20.03
N VAL A 265 15.75 10.84 18.79
CA VAL A 265 15.23 11.90 17.89
C VAL A 265 13.81 11.60 17.39
N TYR A 266 13.43 10.32 17.39
CA TYR A 266 12.19 9.83 16.81
C TYR A 266 11.32 9.10 17.84
N ASP A 267 11.56 9.30 19.13
CA ASP A 267 10.88 8.56 20.20
C ASP A 267 9.38 8.86 20.26
N ASP A 268 8.92 9.99 19.69
CA ASP A 268 7.50 10.30 19.49
C ASP A 268 6.79 9.18 18.70
N LEU A 269 7.46 8.56 17.73
CA LEU A 269 6.90 7.47 16.93
C LEU A 269 6.64 6.21 17.76
N LEU A 270 7.31 6.01 18.90
CA LEU A 270 6.98 4.91 19.82
C LEU A 270 5.54 5.04 20.32
N ASP A 271 5.10 6.28 20.53
CA ASP A 271 3.81 6.61 21.08
C ASP A 271 2.73 6.83 20.01
N THR A 272 3.11 7.32 18.84
CA THR A 272 2.15 7.77 17.82
C THR A 272 1.86 6.72 16.75
N PHE A 273 2.70 5.68 16.59
CA PHE A 273 2.39 4.54 15.74
C PHE A 273 1.59 3.46 16.48
N HIS A 274 0.37 3.21 15.99
CA HIS A 274 -0.59 2.28 16.60
C HIS A 274 -0.85 1.09 15.70
N LEU A 275 -0.89 -0.11 16.30
CA LEU A 275 -1.46 -1.27 15.64
C LEU A 275 -2.98 -1.18 15.70
N PHE A 276 -3.62 -1.06 14.54
CA PHE A 276 -5.04 -1.33 14.36
C PHE A 276 -5.18 -2.77 13.88
N GLY A 277 -5.68 -3.65 14.73
CA GLY A 277 -5.74 -5.08 14.47
C GLY A 277 -5.47 -5.91 15.72
N ASP A 278 -5.39 -7.21 15.53
CA ASP A 278 -5.04 -8.17 16.58
C ASP A 278 -3.52 -8.25 16.75
N PRO A 279 -2.96 -7.93 17.94
CA PRO A 279 -1.53 -8.10 18.19
C PRO A 279 -1.08 -9.57 18.18
N ASP A 280 -1.98 -10.54 18.33
CA ASP A 280 -1.68 -11.96 18.29
C ASP A 280 -1.84 -12.58 16.89
N LEU A 281 -2.15 -11.78 15.87
CA LEU A 281 -2.31 -12.23 14.49
C LEU A 281 -1.06 -13.00 14.01
N GLN A 282 -1.25 -14.23 13.57
CA GLN A 282 -0.17 -15.10 13.09
C GLN A 282 0.21 -14.76 11.64
N LEU A 283 1.41 -14.20 11.44
CA LEU A 283 1.88 -13.78 10.10
C LEU A 283 2.18 -14.96 9.16
N ALA A 284 2.52 -16.13 9.73
CA ALA A 284 3.09 -17.30 9.07
C ALA A 284 4.43 -16.98 8.33
N PRO A 285 5.36 -17.94 8.21
CA PRO A 285 6.56 -17.73 7.40
C PRO A 285 6.22 -17.50 5.92
N PRO A 286 7.06 -16.80 5.14
CA PRO A 286 6.88 -16.75 3.69
C PRO A 286 7.04 -18.16 3.10
N PRO A 287 6.30 -18.51 2.02
CA PRO A 287 6.49 -19.79 1.35
C PRO A 287 7.93 -19.88 0.82
N PRO A 288 8.52 -21.10 0.78
CA PRO A 288 9.83 -21.27 0.16
C PRO A 288 9.80 -20.75 -1.29
N PRO A 289 10.91 -20.17 -1.79
CA PRO A 289 10.97 -19.68 -3.16
C PRO A 289 10.53 -20.77 -4.13
N LEU A 290 9.66 -20.42 -5.09
CA LEU A 290 9.31 -21.35 -6.15
C LEU A 290 10.60 -21.79 -6.86
N PRO A 291 10.80 -23.11 -7.09
CA PRO A 291 11.92 -23.55 -7.90
C PRO A 291 11.85 -22.85 -9.26
N PRO A 292 13.01 -22.51 -9.87
CA PRO A 292 13.01 -21.91 -11.19
C PRO A 292 12.21 -22.82 -12.14
N PRO A 293 11.42 -22.25 -13.07
CA PRO A 293 10.72 -23.05 -14.06
C PRO A 293 11.75 -23.96 -14.74
N PRO A 294 11.41 -25.23 -15.03
CA PRO A 294 12.33 -26.13 -15.71
C PRO A 294 12.81 -25.42 -16.98
N ALA A 295 14.13 -25.34 -17.15
CA ALA A 295 14.74 -24.71 -18.31
C ALA A 295 14.02 -25.25 -19.55
N ALA A 296 13.48 -24.37 -20.39
CA ALA A 296 12.80 -24.76 -21.60
C ALA A 296 13.74 -25.70 -22.37
N THR A 297 13.42 -26.99 -22.36
CA THR A 297 14.19 -27.99 -23.09
C THR A 297 14.20 -27.53 -24.53
N ALA A 298 15.36 -27.16 -25.06
CA ALA A 298 15.48 -26.69 -26.43
C ALA A 298 14.81 -27.74 -27.34
N THR A 299 13.71 -27.35 -27.99
CA THR A 299 13.09 -28.17 -29.01
C THR A 299 14.18 -28.46 -30.04
N PRO A 300 14.50 -29.73 -30.34
CA PRO A 300 15.53 -30.03 -31.33
C PRO A 300 15.14 -29.37 -32.65
N SER A 301 16.05 -28.56 -33.18
CA SER A 301 15.90 -27.90 -34.48
C SER A 301 15.67 -28.96 -35.55
N PRO A 302 14.65 -28.84 -36.43
CA PRO A 302 14.45 -29.80 -37.49
C PRO A 302 15.64 -29.77 -38.46
N ALA A 303 16.20 -30.94 -38.74
CA ALA A 303 17.25 -31.12 -39.74
C ALA A 303 16.78 -30.59 -41.12
N PRO A 304 17.67 -30.01 -41.94
CA PRO A 304 17.29 -29.40 -43.20
C PRO A 304 16.77 -30.47 -44.19
N GLY A 305 15.46 -30.42 -44.44
CA GLY A 305 14.79 -31.26 -45.43
C GLY A 305 14.94 -30.69 -46.85
N THR A 306 15.18 -31.60 -47.79
CA THR A 306 15.41 -31.40 -49.22
C THR A 306 14.27 -30.68 -49.96
N THR A 307 14.65 -29.81 -50.88
CA THR A 307 13.79 -29.00 -51.77
C THR A 307 12.97 -29.86 -52.76
N PRO A 308 11.66 -29.64 -52.93
CA PRO A 308 10.91 -30.15 -54.08
C PRO A 308 10.77 -29.10 -55.22
N PRO A 309 10.63 -29.54 -56.49
CA PRO A 309 10.64 -28.65 -57.65
C PRO A 309 9.28 -27.98 -57.93
N ALA A 310 9.34 -26.91 -58.72
CA ALA A 310 8.29 -25.93 -58.95
C ALA A 310 7.25 -26.29 -60.05
N THR A 311 6.28 -25.36 -60.19
CA THR A 311 5.39 -25.00 -61.34
C THR A 311 3.98 -25.62 -61.41
N PRO A 312 2.95 -24.99 -62.05
CA PRO A 312 2.65 -23.56 -62.31
C PRO A 312 1.20 -23.11 -61.92
N THR A 313 0.99 -21.79 -61.98
CA THR A 313 -0.22 -20.97 -61.73
C THR A 313 -1.32 -21.04 -62.82
N LEU A 314 -2.59 -20.85 -62.45
CA LEU A 314 -3.71 -20.48 -63.36
C LEU A 314 -4.60 -19.37 -62.75
N LEU A 315 -5.04 -18.44 -63.62
CA LEU A 315 -5.81 -17.20 -63.38
C LEU A 315 -7.31 -17.42 -63.09
N PRO A 316 -8.01 -16.48 -62.42
CA PRO A 316 -9.46 -16.54 -62.17
C PRO A 316 -10.31 -15.80 -63.23
N GLY A 317 -11.50 -16.33 -63.52
CA GLY A 317 -12.53 -15.74 -64.38
C GLY A 317 -13.89 -15.55 -63.70
N ALA A 318 -14.45 -14.35 -63.90
CA ALA A 318 -15.84 -13.90 -64.05
C ALA A 318 -17.00 -14.35 -63.10
N THR A 319 -17.63 -13.33 -62.50
CA THR A 319 -19.01 -13.09 -61.96
C THR A 319 -20.15 -13.31 -63.01
N PRO A 320 -21.50 -13.35 -62.73
CA PRO A 320 -22.28 -12.35 -61.94
C PRO A 320 -23.68 -12.70 -61.31
N GLY A 321 -24.21 -11.74 -60.49
CA GLY A 321 -25.64 -11.33 -60.34
C GLY A 321 -26.45 -11.98 -59.19
N ALA A 322 -27.43 -11.36 -58.49
CA ALA A 322 -28.04 -10.02 -58.49
C ALA A 322 -29.02 -9.84 -57.28
N GLY A 323 -29.27 -8.57 -56.86
CA GLY A 323 -30.50 -8.02 -56.20
C GLY A 323 -30.86 -8.52 -54.79
N SER A 324 -31.44 -7.79 -53.84
CA SER A 324 -32.11 -6.47 -53.71
C SER A 324 -32.21 -6.20 -52.18
N GLY A 325 -31.83 -5.05 -51.60
CA GLY A 325 -32.64 -3.83 -51.50
C GLY A 325 -33.68 -3.92 -50.36
N GLU A 326 -33.42 -3.34 -49.18
CA GLU A 326 -34.42 -2.59 -48.38
C GLU A 326 -33.77 -1.84 -47.18
N THR A 327 -34.50 -0.84 -46.68
CA THR A 327 -34.09 0.35 -45.94
C THR A 327 -34.09 0.26 -44.40
N ARG A 328 -33.32 1.18 -43.78
CA ARG A 328 -33.15 1.59 -42.36
C ARG A 328 -34.47 1.65 -41.52
N PRO A 329 -34.42 1.60 -40.15
CA PRO A 329 -34.00 2.79 -39.39
C PRO A 329 -33.06 2.55 -38.19
N SER A 330 -32.34 3.63 -37.87
CA SER A 330 -31.52 3.86 -36.67
C SER A 330 -32.36 3.88 -35.41
N ALA A 331 -31.88 3.28 -34.33
CA ALA A 331 -32.31 3.57 -32.97
C ALA A 331 -31.14 4.15 -32.18
N THR A 332 -31.30 5.42 -31.79
CA THR A 332 -30.47 6.17 -30.85
C THR A 332 -30.93 5.82 -29.43
N PRO A 333 -30.05 5.47 -28.48
CA PRO A 333 -30.41 5.49 -27.07
C PRO A 333 -30.17 6.89 -26.49
N THR A 334 -31.26 7.50 -26.04
CA THR A 334 -31.32 8.76 -25.31
C THR A 334 -30.70 8.57 -23.92
N ALA A 335 -29.65 9.33 -23.61
CA ALA A 335 -29.11 9.47 -22.26
C ALA A 335 -29.92 10.56 -21.52
N SER A 336 -30.50 10.20 -20.36
CA SER A 336 -31.03 11.18 -19.40
C SER A 336 -29.89 11.76 -18.55
N PRO A 337 -29.98 13.03 -18.14
CA PRO A 337 -28.89 13.74 -17.48
C PRO A 337 -28.75 13.30 -16.02
N VAL A 338 -27.55 12.81 -15.66
CA VAL A 338 -27.13 12.63 -14.26
C VAL A 338 -26.70 14.01 -13.74
N ALA A 339 -27.27 14.41 -12.60
CA ALA A 339 -26.95 15.66 -11.92
C ALA A 339 -25.47 15.71 -11.49
N PRO A 340 -24.85 16.90 -11.46
CA PRO A 340 -23.44 17.03 -11.10
C PRO A 340 -23.20 16.69 -9.63
N LEU A 341 -22.23 15.82 -9.35
CA LEU A 341 -21.66 15.64 -8.01
C LEU A 341 -21.04 16.95 -7.53
N PRO A 342 -21.15 17.28 -6.23
CA PRO A 342 -20.42 18.41 -5.65
C PRO A 342 -18.90 18.14 -5.70
N PRO A 343 -18.06 19.20 -5.74
CA PRO A 343 -16.62 19.03 -5.79
C PRO A 343 -16.12 18.26 -4.56
N ALA A 344 -15.13 17.40 -4.79
CA ALA A 344 -14.38 16.69 -3.76
C ALA A 344 -13.96 17.69 -2.66
N GLY A 345 -14.48 17.46 -1.45
CA GLY A 345 -14.11 18.26 -0.29
C GLY A 345 -12.61 18.15 -0.08
N ALA A 346 -11.94 19.30 0.02
CA ALA A 346 -10.52 19.39 0.32
C ALA A 346 -10.17 18.48 1.50
N SER A 347 -9.37 17.43 1.24
CA SER A 347 -8.65 16.75 2.32
C SER A 347 -7.83 17.81 3.03
N LEU A 348 -8.09 17.99 4.32
CA LEU A 348 -7.37 18.95 5.14
C LEU A 348 -5.95 18.42 5.33
N PHE A 349 -5.05 18.77 4.40
CA PHE A 349 -3.62 18.68 4.63
C PHE A 349 -3.30 19.75 5.66
N LEU A 350 -3.05 19.32 6.90
CA LEU A 350 -2.52 20.22 7.92
C LEU A 350 -1.17 20.73 7.38
N PRO A 351 -1.03 22.05 7.10
CA PRO A 351 0.17 22.56 6.46
C PRO A 351 1.38 22.35 7.36
N LEU A 352 2.54 22.07 6.74
CA LEU A 352 3.82 22.25 7.42
C LEU A 352 3.90 23.73 7.83
N VAL A 353 4.01 24.00 9.13
CA VAL A 353 4.52 25.29 9.59
C VAL A 353 6.02 25.28 9.29
N GLU A 354 6.42 26.01 8.26
CA GLU A 354 7.82 26.32 7.97
C GLU A 354 8.39 27.15 9.12
N HIS A 355 9.55 26.75 9.65
CA HIS A 355 10.42 27.69 10.31
C HIS A 355 11.87 27.39 9.97
N ASP A 356 12.52 28.47 9.51
CA ASP A 356 13.95 28.63 9.27
C ASP A 356 14.81 27.92 10.32
N ALA A 357 15.63 26.99 9.86
CA ALA A 357 16.86 26.62 10.56
C ALA A 357 17.87 27.78 10.41
N GLY A 358 17.63 28.86 11.14
CA GLY A 358 18.59 29.91 11.40
C GLY A 358 19.45 29.55 12.61
N ALA A 359 20.75 29.41 12.36
CA ALA A 359 21.83 29.14 13.31
C ALA A 359 21.64 29.65 14.76
N GLN A 360 21.79 28.75 15.73
CA GLN A 360 22.83 28.75 16.78
C GLN A 360 22.78 27.46 17.58
#